data_AF-A0A1Q3ZIU7-F1
#
_entry.id   AF-A0A1Q3ZIU7-F1
#
_cell.length_a   1.000
_cell.length_b   1.000
_cell.length_c   1.000
_cell.angle_alpha   90.00
_cell.angle_beta   90.00
_cell.angle_gamma   90.00
#
_symmetry.space_group_name_H-M   'P 1'
#
loop_
_entity.id
_entity.type
_entity.pdbx_description
1 polymer ?
#
loop_
_entity_poly.entity_id
_entity_poly.type
_entity_poly.pdbx_seq_one_letter_code
_entity_poly.pdbx_strand_id
1 'polypeptide(L)'
;MARNKIEDLRDHLFAAIERLSDEDISGDKLQEELKKAKAISELSSAIVDTARAEIEFLEAVGATGSDSQLFKGVTNQNLLG
;
A
#
# COMPACT_ATOMS: atom_id res chain seq x y z
N MET A 1 1.18 3.46 -17.10
CA MET A 1 1.09 4.26 -15.86
C MET A 1 0.69 3.31 -14.75
N ALA A 2 1.38 3.33 -13.60
CA ALA A 2 1.05 2.42 -12.49
C ALA A 2 -0.42 2.59 -12.12
N ARG A 3 -1.19 1.50 -12.16
CA ARG A 3 -2.65 1.49 -11.91
C ARG A 3 -2.99 1.51 -10.42
N ASN A 4 -2.00 1.67 -9.55
CA ASN A 4 -2.11 1.33 -8.15
C ASN A 4 -1.72 2.55 -7.32
N LYS A 5 -2.71 3.14 -6.65
CA LYS A 5 -2.56 4.21 -5.67
C LYS A 5 -2.24 3.62 -4.30
N ILE A 6 -1.87 4.46 -3.34
CA ILE A 6 -1.71 4.03 -1.93
C ILE A 6 -3.02 3.46 -1.35
N GLU A 7 -4.18 3.94 -1.79
CA GLU A 7 -5.47 3.38 -1.37
C GLU A 7 -5.62 1.91 -1.80
N ASP A 8 -5.23 1.58 -3.04
CA ASP A 8 -5.30 0.21 -3.57
C ASP A 8 -4.35 -0.75 -2.82
N LEU A 9 -3.24 -0.24 -2.27
CA LEU A 9 -2.29 -1.03 -1.50
C LEU A 9 -2.96 -1.68 -0.29
N ARG A 10 -3.82 -0.94 0.40
CA ARG A 10 -4.56 -1.44 1.58
C ARG A 10 -5.49 -2.57 1.18
N ASP A 11 -6.22 -2.41 0.08
CA ASP A 11 -7.15 -3.43 -0.41
C ASP A 11 -6.41 -4.70 -0.83
N HIS A 12 -5.25 -4.57 -1.48
CA HIS A 12 -4.40 -5.70 -1.82
C HIS A 12 -3.83 -6.43 -0.60
N LEU A 13 -3.46 -5.70 0.45
CA LEU A 13 -3.01 -6.28 1.72
C LEU A 13 -4.13 -7.07 2.40
N PHE A 14 -5.34 -6.50 2.47
CA PHE A 14 -6.49 -7.22 3.03
C PHE A 14 -6.85 -8.46 2.22
N ALA A 15 -6.87 -8.36 0.89
CA ALA A 15 -7.12 -9.53 0.05
C ALA A 15 -6.06 -10.64 0.23
N ALA A 16 -4.80 -10.28 0.52
CA ALA A 16 -3.77 -11.27 0.86
C ALA A 16 -4.02 -11.91 2.23
N ILE A 17 -4.46 -11.14 3.22
CA ILE A 17 -4.84 -11.64 4.55
C ILE A 17 -6.04 -12.59 4.46
N GLU A 18 -7.07 -12.23 3.70
CA GLU A 18 -8.25 -13.07 3.48
C GLU A 18 -7.87 -14.41 2.84
N ARG A 19 -7.03 -14.40 1.80
CA ARG A 19 -6.54 -15.65 1.17
C ARG A 19 -5.73 -16.52 2.12
N LEU A 20 -4.93 -15.93 3.01
CA LEU A 20 -4.18 -16.67 4.03
C LEU A 20 -5.06 -17.22 5.16
N SER A 21 -6.25 -16.65 5.36
CA SER A 21 -7.19 -17.04 6.41
C SER A 21 -8.16 -18.13 5.96
N ASP A 22 -8.10 -18.53 4.69
CA ASP A 22 -8.92 -19.61 4.13
C ASP A 22 -8.49 -20.96 4.74
N GLU A 23 -9.37 -21.59 5.52
CA GLU A 23 -9.07 -22.86 6.21
C GLU A 23 -9.02 -24.06 5.24
N ASP A 24 -9.53 -23.91 4.01
CA ASP A 24 -9.52 -24.96 3.00
C ASP A 24 -8.20 -25.02 2.20
N ILE A 25 -7.31 -24.02 2.34
CA ILE A 25 -6.00 -24.03 1.67
C ILE A 25 -4.95 -24.81 2.46
N SER A 26 -4.28 -25.76 1.81
CA SER A 26 -3.27 -26.61 2.46
C SER A 26 -2.18 -27.08 1.49
N GLY A 27 -1.13 -27.69 2.04
CA GLY A 27 -0.02 -28.26 1.27
C GLY A 27 0.69 -27.22 0.40
N ASP A 28 0.93 -27.59 -0.87
CA ASP A 28 1.67 -26.74 -1.82
C ASP A 28 0.96 -25.41 -2.10
N LYS A 29 -0.38 -25.39 -2.10
CA LYS A 29 -1.16 -24.15 -2.31
C LYS A 29 -0.94 -23.16 -1.17
N LEU A 30 -0.93 -23.63 0.07
CA LEU A 30 -0.62 -22.79 1.23
C LEU A 30 0.80 -22.23 1.14
N GLN A 31 1.77 -23.05 0.73
CA GLN A 31 3.15 -22.57 0.52
C GLN A 31 3.25 -21.50 -0.57
N GLU A 32 2.46 -21.62 -1.64
CA GLU A 32 2.40 -20.62 -2.70
C GLU A 32 1.78 -19.30 -2.21
N GLU A 33 0.66 -19.36 -1.48
CA GLU A 33 0.02 -18.16 -0.93
C GLU A 33 0.90 -17.47 0.14
N LEU A 34 1.62 -18.23 0.96
CA LEU A 34 2.60 -17.65 1.89
C LEU A 34 3.72 -16.89 1.16
N LYS A 35 4.26 -17.45 0.06
CA LYS A 35 5.27 -16.78 -0.76
C LYS A 35 4.72 -15.50 -1.39
N LYS A 36 3.50 -15.54 -1.93
CA LYS A 36 2.82 -14.36 -2.50
C LYS A 36 2.58 -13.30 -1.44
N ALA A 37 2.05 -13.67 -0.28
CA ALA A 37 1.79 -12.75 0.82
C ALA A 37 3.08 -12.07 1.31
N LYS A 38 4.18 -12.83 1.41
CA LYS A 38 5.49 -12.25 1.73
C LYS A 38 5.95 -11.23 0.68
N ALA A 39 5.86 -11.57 -0.60
CA ALA A 39 6.22 -10.64 -1.68
C ALA A 39 5.34 -9.37 -1.67
N ILE A 40 4.03 -9.52 -1.43
CA ILE A 40 3.11 -8.38 -1.29
C ILE A 40 3.52 -7.52 -0.10
N SER A 41 3.84 -8.11 1.05
CA SER A 41 4.28 -7.39 2.25
C SER A 41 5.57 -6.59 1.99
N GLU A 42 6.57 -7.20 1.35
CA GLU A 42 7.84 -6.55 1.02
C GLU A 42 7.66 -5.37 0.06
N LEU A 43 6.87 -5.56 -1.00
CA LEU A 43 6.54 -4.48 -1.94
C LEU A 43 5.75 -3.36 -1.24
N SER A 44 4.85 -3.71 -0.33
CA SER A 44 4.07 -2.74 0.45
C SER A 44 4.97 -1.90 1.36
N SER A 45 5.96 -2.51 2.01
CA SER A 45 6.94 -1.78 2.81
C SER A 45 7.72 -0.78 1.95
N ALA A 46 8.21 -1.22 0.79
CA ALA A 46 8.94 -0.34 -0.12
C ALA A 46 8.09 0.87 -0.58
N ILE A 47 6.79 0.67 -0.86
CA ILE A 47 5.88 1.77 -1.20
C ILE A 47 5.71 2.73 -0.02
N VAL A 48 5.50 2.22 1.19
CA VAL A 48 5.39 3.05 2.40
C VAL A 48 6.66 3.85 2.65
N ASP A 49 7.84 3.26 2.43
CA ASP A 49 9.12 3.96 2.59
C ASP A 49 9.30 5.07 1.55
N THR A 50 8.85 4.87 0.31
CA THR A 50 8.84 5.96 -0.70
C THR A 50 7.90 7.09 -0.31
N ALA A 51 6.74 6.77 0.29
CA ALA A 51 5.79 7.75 0.79
C ALA A 51 6.37 8.59 1.93
N ARG A 52 7.07 7.94 2.87
CA ARG A 52 7.77 8.61 3.98
C ARG A 52 8.84 9.56 3.47
N ALA A 53 9.68 9.10 2.55
CA ALA A 53 10.73 9.93 1.95
C ALA A 53 10.15 11.17 1.25
N GLU A 54 8.98 11.04 0.61
CA GLU A 54 8.30 12.17 0.00
C GLU A 54 7.78 13.17 1.04
N ILE A 55 7.16 12.69 2.13
CA ILE A 55 6.70 13.54 3.24
C ILE A 55 7.88 14.29 3.87
N GLU A 56 8.98 13.59 4.16
CA GLU A 56 10.20 14.19 4.70
C GLU A 56 10.75 15.29 3.78
N PHE A 57 10.73 15.06 2.46
CA PHE A 57 11.12 16.08 1.49
C PHE A 57 10.21 17.31 1.54
N LEU A 58 8.89 17.13 1.59
CA LEU A 58 7.92 18.23 1.67
C LEU A 58 8.13 19.07 2.93
N GLU A 59 8.32 18.42 4.08
CA GLU A 59 8.61 19.08 5.35
C GLU A 59 9.92 19.88 5.28
N ALA A 60 10.98 19.29 4.72
CA ALA A 60 12.29 19.91 4.63
C ALA A 60 12.29 21.18 3.75
N VAL A 61 11.45 21.24 2.71
CA VAL A 61 11.34 22.40 1.82
C VAL A 61 10.21 23.36 2.20
N GLY A 62 9.44 23.06 3.25
CA GLY A 62 8.29 23.86 3.69
C GLY A 62 7.10 23.83 2.72
N ALA A 63 6.98 22.78 1.91
CA ALA A 63 5.85 22.60 1.00
C ALA A 63 4.66 21.97 1.73
N THR A 64 3.45 22.46 1.46
CA THR A 64 2.19 21.95 2.05
C THR A 64 1.44 20.99 1.12
N GLY A 65 2.02 20.66 -0.03
CA GLY A 65 1.42 19.77 -1.03
C GLY A 65 2.43 19.26 -2.03
N SER A 66 2.06 18.17 -2.71
CA SER A 66 2.87 17.50 -3.74
C SER A 66 2.03 17.21 -4.97
N ASP A 67 2.61 17.38 -6.15
CA ASP A 67 2.01 16.94 -7.42
C ASP A 67 2.10 15.42 -7.64
N SER A 68 2.79 14.73 -6.73
CA SER A 68 2.92 13.28 -6.75
C SER A 68 1.58 12.60 -6.85
N GLN A 69 1.52 11.56 -7.68
CA GLN A 69 0.32 10.76 -7.85
C GLN A 69 0.08 9.82 -6.66
N LEU A 70 1.05 9.71 -5.76
CA LEU A 70 1.06 8.79 -4.63
C LEU A 70 -0.04 9.10 -3.60
N PHE A 71 -0.33 10.38 -3.35
CA PHE A 71 -1.32 10.82 -2.35
C PHE A 71 -2.64 11.34 -2.92
N LYS A 72 -2.86 11.34 -4.25
CA LYS A 72 -4.03 11.97 -4.89
C LYS A 72 -5.41 11.46 -4.43
N GLY A 73 -5.49 10.24 -3.88
CA GLY A 73 -6.73 9.67 -3.31
C GLY A 73 -6.94 9.97 -1.82
N VAL A 74 -5.90 10.38 -1.10
CA VAL A 74 -5.95 10.63 0.35
C VAL A 74 -6.49 12.03 0.67
N THR A 75 -6.24 13.00 -0.21
CA THR A 75 -6.61 14.42 -0.02
C THR A 75 -8.08 14.75 -0.33
N ASN A 76 -9.03 13.81 -0.15
CA ASN A 76 -10.44 14.11 -0.40
C ASN A 76 -10.98 15.10 0.66
N GLN A 77 -11.64 16.16 0.18
CA GLN A 77 -11.93 17.43 0.84
C GLN A 77 -12.98 17.41 1.99
N ASN A 78 -13.10 16.33 2.77
CA ASN A 78 -14.16 16.19 3.78
C ASN A 78 -13.69 16.29 5.25
N LEU A 79 -12.58 16.98 5.54
CA LEU A 79 -12.17 17.31 6.92
C LEU A 79 -12.37 18.78 7.29
N LEU A 80 -13.09 19.56 6.47
CA LEU A 80 -13.44 20.96 6.75
C LEU A 80 -14.93 21.28 6.49
N GLY A 81 -15.81 20.30 6.71
CA GLY A 81 -17.27 20.48 6.70
C GLY A 81 -17.86 20.18 8.07
#